data_AF-A0A7V9L9W8-F1
#
_entry.id   AF-A0A7V9L9W8-F1
#
_cell.length_a   1.000
_cell.length_b   1.000
_cell.length_c   1.000
_cell.angle_alpha   90.00
_cell.angle_beta   90.00
_cell.angle_gamma   90.00
#
_symmetry.space_group_name_H-M   'P 1'
#
loop_
_entity.id
_entity.type
_entity.pdbx_description
1 polymer ?
#
loop_
_entity_poly.entity_id
_entity_poly.type
_entity_poly.pdbx_seq_one_letter_code
_entity_poly.pdbx_strand_id
1 'polypeptide(L)'
;MRSTRWWKLVLAICAITACGDDGPSGSCEDGEMRACYSGPPGTEGVGTCATGIEICVDGQFPGICVGDVTPFIEHCDGADEDCSGVVDDVEGTGNPCTNADDCSGTTTCVGAAIRCVAPDRNACDVCGGVAVADLGGACAVENCSGELVCNLAGDLIITEVMPSPSGDQTNKEWFEVEVRTAVDLNQLELDRAGDTRGADVLSSVECLRVAPGDRLVFARSAVAADNGNLPAVTGTFSFTIVAGSVASPGDVLLRAGGVVVDAMSWTSTATSKALQLDLGTIDHLANDSETNLCNAVAVYDGPDLGTPGAANAVCPPLVGECLGADGFRRAIDPPAVGELVITEVMMSPSGDDNLQEWFEAEAKGDFDLNQLELDRVGDSSAANIITSTTCLRVVSGARVLFAKSADAQLNGGLATVDGLFTFALVAGSVATPADVRIAVAGTTIDAITWTSSSTAITLQLDPDSTTAVDNNDETNFCDAVATYGPNPDLGTPRLANAQCPPRAGECIDTITGLVRDVIPPTSTLVITEFLANPAPPLTVDGTDDTDKEWFE
;
A
#
# COMPACT_ATOMS: atom_id res chain seq x y z
N MET A 1 41.30 4.86 -11.02
CA MET A 1 41.49 6.11 -11.82
C MET A 1 41.87 5.74 -13.26
N ARG A 2 41.80 6.70 -14.19
CA ARG A 2 41.84 6.52 -15.66
C ARG A 2 43.02 5.71 -16.22
N SER A 3 42.76 4.99 -17.32
CA SER A 3 43.71 4.74 -18.42
C SER A 3 42.95 4.82 -19.76
N THR A 4 43.58 5.36 -20.81
CA THR A 4 42.94 5.54 -22.14
C THR A 4 43.96 5.46 -23.28
N ARG A 5 43.53 4.97 -24.45
CA ARG A 5 44.35 4.72 -25.67
C ARG A 5 45.36 3.57 -25.44
N TRP A 6 46.01 2.94 -26.41
CA TRP A 6 46.36 3.26 -27.81
C TRP A 6 45.39 2.56 -28.81
N TRP A 7 45.46 2.61 -30.14
CA TRP A 7 46.57 2.41 -31.10
C TRP A 7 46.61 3.45 -32.25
N LYS A 8 47.76 3.56 -32.94
CA LYS A 8 47.94 4.20 -34.26
C LYS A 8 49.17 3.64 -34.99
N LEU A 9 48.99 3.12 -36.20
CA LEU A 9 49.97 2.88 -37.30
C LEU A 9 49.11 2.69 -38.59
N VAL A 10 49.24 3.32 -39.78
CA VAL A 10 50.35 3.96 -40.56
C VAL A 10 51.21 2.88 -41.26
N LEU A 11 51.44 2.81 -42.60
CA LEU A 11 51.36 3.71 -43.80
C LEU A 11 50.73 2.87 -45.01
N ALA A 12 50.66 3.16 -46.34
CA ALA A 12 51.16 4.21 -47.25
C ALA A 12 50.45 4.34 -48.64
N ILE A 13 50.10 5.58 -49.04
CA ILE A 13 50.40 6.32 -50.30
C ILE A 13 50.27 5.66 -51.70
N CYS A 14 49.47 6.31 -52.57
CA CYS A 14 49.87 6.72 -53.94
C CYS A 14 49.28 8.13 -54.25
N ALA A 15 49.76 8.85 -55.26
CA ALA A 15 49.37 10.26 -55.52
C ALA A 15 49.50 10.68 -57.00
N ILE A 16 48.75 11.70 -57.42
CA ILE A 16 48.90 12.52 -58.65
C ILE A 16 48.28 13.92 -58.42
N THR A 17 48.62 14.90 -59.26
CA THR A 17 48.49 16.35 -58.96
C THR A 17 47.58 17.12 -59.93
N ALA A 18 46.58 17.83 -59.36
CA ALA A 18 45.85 19.04 -59.78
C ALA A 18 45.75 19.52 -61.25
N CYS A 19 44.54 19.96 -61.63
CA CYS A 19 44.29 21.21 -62.39
C CYS A 19 42.82 21.66 -62.34
N GLY A 20 42.54 22.97 -62.52
CA GLY A 20 41.34 23.46 -63.22
C GLY A 20 40.09 23.89 -62.44
N ASP A 21 40.14 25.09 -61.86
CA ASP A 21 39.16 26.21 -61.87
C ASP A 21 37.63 26.01 -62.11
N ASP A 22 36.85 26.64 -61.22
CA ASP A 22 35.63 27.45 -61.42
C ASP A 22 34.54 27.10 -62.46
N GLY A 23 33.32 26.83 -61.95
CA GLY A 23 32.06 27.31 -62.56
C GLY A 23 31.01 26.24 -62.92
N PRO A 24 29.70 26.54 -62.83
CA PRO A 24 28.67 25.53 -63.02
C PRO A 24 28.20 25.40 -64.48
N SER A 25 28.34 24.20 -65.05
CA SER A 25 27.47 23.71 -66.12
C SER A 25 27.29 22.19 -66.00
N GLY A 26 26.03 21.74 -65.94
CA GLY A 26 25.69 20.32 -66.04
C GLY A 26 25.80 19.86 -67.49
N SER A 27 27.04 19.68 -67.95
CA SER A 27 27.41 19.33 -69.32
C SER A 27 28.46 18.22 -69.32
N CYS A 28 28.12 17.06 -69.86
CA CYS A 28 28.95 15.86 -69.96
C CYS A 28 29.06 15.39 -71.42
N GLU A 29 29.93 14.42 -71.72
CA GLU A 29 29.99 13.83 -73.07
C GLU A 29 28.91 12.74 -73.23
N ASP A 30 28.22 12.68 -74.38
CA ASP A 30 27.12 11.74 -74.60
C ASP A 30 27.62 10.27 -74.51
N GLY A 31 27.03 9.49 -73.61
CA GLY A 31 27.50 8.15 -73.24
C GLY A 31 28.57 8.09 -72.13
N GLU A 32 29.01 9.22 -71.57
CA GLU A 32 29.84 9.27 -70.35
C GLU A 32 29.09 8.62 -69.16
N MET A 33 29.82 7.91 -68.31
CA MET A 33 29.27 7.17 -67.16
C MET A 33 29.81 7.71 -65.85
N ARG A 34 28.93 7.99 -64.89
CA ARG A 34 29.30 8.30 -63.50
C ARG A 34 28.64 7.35 -62.51
N ALA A 35 29.28 7.19 -61.35
CA ALA A 35 28.62 6.58 -60.20
C ALA A 35 27.49 7.49 -59.70
N CYS A 36 26.40 6.89 -59.24
CA CYS A 36 25.23 7.58 -58.71
C CYS A 36 24.60 6.78 -57.57
N TYR A 37 23.72 7.44 -56.83
CA TYR A 37 22.92 6.85 -55.77
C TYR A 37 21.63 7.64 -55.62
N SER A 38 20.46 7.00 -55.65
CA SER A 38 19.15 7.67 -55.47
C SER A 38 18.61 7.59 -54.04
N GLY A 39 19.27 6.83 -53.16
CA GLY A 39 18.88 6.66 -51.76
C GLY A 39 19.26 7.83 -50.83
N PRO A 40 18.85 7.77 -49.55
CA PRO A 40 19.15 8.80 -48.56
C PRO A 40 20.67 9.00 -48.33
N PRO A 41 21.17 10.25 -48.21
CA PRO A 41 22.58 10.50 -47.90
C PRO A 41 23.01 9.83 -46.59
N GLY A 42 24.01 8.95 -46.68
CA GLY A 42 24.54 8.18 -45.54
C GLY A 42 24.33 6.67 -45.65
N THR A 43 23.40 6.20 -46.50
CA THR A 43 23.14 4.76 -46.76
C THR A 43 23.96 4.19 -47.92
N GLU A 44 24.65 5.04 -48.68
CA GLU A 44 25.51 4.66 -49.82
C GLU A 44 26.68 3.76 -49.38
N GLY A 45 26.66 2.48 -49.78
CA GLY A 45 27.70 1.51 -49.44
C GLY A 45 27.58 0.91 -48.03
N VAL A 46 26.43 1.08 -47.37
CA VAL A 46 26.08 0.43 -46.09
C VAL A 46 25.20 -0.78 -46.38
N GLY A 47 25.37 -1.87 -45.64
CA GLY A 47 24.57 -3.09 -45.82
C GLY A 47 24.58 -3.64 -47.24
N THR A 48 23.37 -3.82 -47.78
CA THR A 48 23.12 -4.21 -49.17
C THR A 48 23.13 -3.05 -50.16
N CYS A 49 23.09 -1.79 -49.69
CA CYS A 49 22.98 -0.61 -50.53
C CYS A 49 24.24 -0.37 -51.37
N ALA A 50 24.04 -0.18 -52.67
CA ALA A 50 25.09 -0.09 -53.67
C ALA A 50 24.87 1.09 -54.63
N THR A 51 25.97 1.65 -55.13
CA THR A 51 25.92 2.68 -56.18
C THR A 51 25.59 2.07 -57.54
N GLY A 52 24.77 2.80 -58.30
CA GLY A 52 24.45 2.49 -59.69
C GLY A 52 25.30 3.29 -60.66
N ILE A 53 24.98 3.18 -61.95
CA ILE A 53 25.60 3.97 -63.01
C ILE A 53 24.55 4.90 -63.63
N GLU A 54 24.91 6.17 -63.76
CA GLU A 54 24.15 7.16 -64.51
C GLU A 54 24.90 7.48 -65.81
N ILE A 55 24.18 7.48 -66.93
CA ILE A 55 24.73 7.70 -68.26
C ILE A 55 24.30 9.10 -68.74
N CYS A 56 25.26 9.86 -69.28
CA CYS A 56 25.00 11.15 -69.90
C CYS A 56 24.21 10.97 -71.22
N VAL A 57 23.15 11.76 -71.39
CA VAL A 57 22.27 11.76 -72.59
C VAL A 57 22.01 13.20 -73.02
N ASP A 58 22.16 13.49 -74.32
CA ASP A 58 22.05 14.84 -74.90
C ASP A 58 22.96 15.87 -74.18
N GLY A 59 24.08 15.39 -73.65
CA GLY A 59 25.05 16.18 -72.89
C GLY A 59 24.66 16.48 -71.44
N GLN A 60 23.59 15.87 -70.88
CA GLN A 60 23.23 16.02 -69.47
C GLN A 60 23.07 14.68 -68.76
N PHE A 61 23.41 14.63 -67.47
CA PHE A 61 23.10 13.51 -66.59
C PHE A 61 21.63 13.64 -66.11
N PRO A 62 20.73 12.70 -66.43
CA PRO A 62 19.27 12.89 -66.37
C PRO A 62 18.62 12.72 -64.99
N GLY A 63 19.40 12.41 -63.95
CA GLY A 63 18.91 12.05 -62.61
C GLY A 63 18.46 10.60 -62.45
N ILE A 64 18.66 9.75 -63.47
CA ILE A 64 18.27 8.33 -63.46
C ILE A 64 19.49 7.49 -63.12
N CYS A 65 19.56 7.01 -61.88
CA CYS A 65 20.53 6.00 -61.50
C CYS A 65 20.06 4.62 -61.99
N VAL A 66 20.96 3.83 -62.57
CA VAL A 66 20.66 2.49 -63.09
C VAL A 66 21.45 1.45 -62.31
N GLY A 67 20.73 0.60 -61.59
CA GLY A 67 21.31 -0.52 -60.84
C GLY A 67 21.88 -0.16 -59.47
N ASP A 68 21.49 0.99 -58.89
CA ASP A 68 21.66 1.22 -57.45
C ASP A 68 20.71 0.32 -56.64
N VAL A 69 21.13 0.04 -55.41
CA VAL A 69 20.31 -0.62 -54.39
C VAL A 69 20.12 0.38 -53.26
N THR A 70 18.86 0.72 -52.98
CA THR A 70 18.47 1.75 -52.00
C THR A 70 17.66 1.11 -50.86
N PRO A 71 17.54 1.80 -49.70
CA PRO A 71 16.92 1.22 -48.51
C PRO A 71 15.55 0.60 -48.76
N PHE A 72 15.39 -0.62 -48.28
CA PHE A 72 14.14 -1.37 -48.29
C PHE A 72 13.66 -1.64 -46.85
N ILE A 73 12.66 -2.52 -46.68
CA ILE A 73 12.28 -2.99 -45.34
C ILE A 73 13.18 -4.17 -44.95
N GLU A 74 13.66 -4.16 -43.71
CA GLU A 74 14.54 -5.17 -43.12
C GLU A 74 13.86 -6.53 -42.97
N HIS A 75 14.59 -7.61 -43.23
CA HIS A 75 14.17 -8.99 -42.97
C HIS A 75 15.16 -9.71 -42.03
N CYS A 76 14.70 -10.80 -41.41
CA CYS A 76 15.57 -11.71 -40.67
C CYS A 76 16.28 -12.69 -41.64
N ASP A 77 17.23 -12.26 -42.47
CA ASP A 77 17.96 -13.18 -43.37
C ASP A 77 19.50 -13.13 -43.32
N GLY A 78 20.06 -12.25 -42.48
CA GLY A 78 21.50 -12.10 -42.25
C GLY A 78 22.15 -10.98 -43.08
N ALA A 79 21.34 -10.06 -43.59
CA ALA A 79 21.73 -8.89 -44.38
C ALA A 79 21.28 -7.58 -43.69
N ASP A 80 21.23 -6.48 -44.44
CA ASP A 80 21.03 -5.09 -43.96
C ASP A 80 20.40 -4.36 -45.17
N GLU A 81 19.07 -4.43 -45.25
CA GLU A 81 18.24 -3.91 -46.34
C GLU A 81 17.87 -2.44 -46.13
N ASP A 82 17.65 -2.03 -44.89
CA ASP A 82 17.36 -0.63 -44.55
C ASP A 82 18.63 0.26 -44.63
N CYS A 83 19.81 -0.37 -44.63
CA CYS A 83 21.12 0.26 -44.78
C CYS A 83 21.47 1.21 -43.62
N SER A 84 20.94 0.94 -42.42
CA SER A 84 21.32 1.56 -41.14
C SER A 84 22.73 1.20 -40.69
N GLY A 85 23.27 0.07 -41.15
CA GLY A 85 24.54 -0.50 -40.68
C GLY A 85 24.38 -1.48 -39.50
N VAL A 86 23.15 -1.92 -39.22
CA VAL A 86 22.83 -3.02 -38.31
C VAL A 86 22.18 -4.13 -39.13
N VAL A 87 22.60 -5.37 -38.90
CA VAL A 87 22.06 -6.56 -39.58
C VAL A 87 20.86 -7.09 -38.80
N ASP A 88 19.79 -7.47 -39.50
CA ASP A 88 18.58 -8.11 -38.96
C ASP A 88 17.83 -7.25 -37.91
N ASP A 89 17.83 -5.91 -38.00
CA ASP A 89 17.30 -5.00 -36.96
C ASP A 89 15.76 -4.79 -36.96
N VAL A 90 15.05 -5.66 -37.71
CA VAL A 90 13.60 -5.70 -37.95
C VAL A 90 12.71 -5.21 -36.79
N GLU A 91 11.72 -4.37 -37.11
CA GLU A 91 10.72 -3.89 -36.15
C GLU A 91 10.08 -5.06 -35.37
N GLY A 92 10.32 -5.08 -34.05
CA GLY A 92 9.90 -6.16 -33.17
C GLY A 92 11.07 -6.88 -32.49
N THR A 93 12.31 -6.76 -32.98
CA THR A 93 13.53 -7.15 -32.26
C THR A 93 13.80 -6.23 -31.05
N GLY A 94 14.70 -6.63 -30.15
CA GLY A 94 15.11 -5.87 -28.97
C GLY A 94 14.08 -5.77 -27.83
N ASN A 95 12.85 -6.25 -28.03
CA ASN A 95 11.79 -6.21 -27.03
C ASN A 95 12.00 -7.28 -25.94
N PRO A 96 11.57 -7.02 -24.69
CA PRO A 96 11.52 -8.05 -23.66
C PRO A 96 10.52 -9.14 -24.05
N CYS A 97 10.85 -10.39 -23.77
CA CYS A 97 10.01 -11.55 -24.06
C CYS A 97 10.24 -12.66 -23.05
N THR A 98 9.41 -13.70 -23.14
CA THR A 98 9.52 -14.91 -22.34
C THR A 98 9.54 -16.13 -23.24
N ASN A 99 10.38 -17.14 -22.95
CA ASN A 99 10.40 -18.41 -23.69
C ASN A 99 9.29 -19.38 -23.20
N ALA A 100 9.29 -20.61 -23.72
CA ALA A 100 8.31 -21.63 -23.35
C ALA A 100 8.42 -22.12 -21.89
N ASP A 101 9.57 -21.88 -21.26
CA ASP A 101 9.90 -22.26 -19.88
C ASP A 101 9.79 -21.04 -18.94
N ASP A 102 8.98 -20.04 -19.29
CA ASP A 102 8.76 -18.81 -18.51
C ASP A 102 10.05 -18.00 -18.19
N CYS A 103 11.13 -18.21 -18.94
CA CYS A 103 12.39 -17.48 -18.76
C CYS A 103 12.42 -16.20 -19.59
N SER A 104 12.74 -15.08 -18.94
CA SER A 104 12.89 -13.76 -19.55
C SER A 104 14.12 -13.67 -20.47
N GLY A 105 13.94 -13.02 -21.62
CA GLY A 105 14.98 -12.76 -22.60
C GLY A 105 14.62 -11.60 -23.54
N THR A 106 15.26 -11.54 -24.71
CA THR A 106 14.98 -10.51 -25.72
C THR A 106 14.61 -11.11 -27.07
N THR A 107 13.80 -10.39 -27.84
CA THR A 107 13.47 -10.78 -29.21
C THR A 107 14.64 -10.48 -30.16
N THR A 108 14.97 -11.43 -31.01
CA THR A 108 16.01 -11.27 -32.06
C THR A 108 15.73 -12.21 -33.23
N CYS A 109 16.31 -11.94 -34.39
CA CYS A 109 16.20 -12.82 -35.55
C CYS A 109 16.97 -14.14 -35.33
N VAL A 110 16.29 -15.27 -35.52
CA VAL A 110 16.86 -16.62 -35.35
C VAL A 110 16.53 -17.45 -36.59
N GLY A 111 17.35 -17.23 -37.62
CA GLY A 111 16.96 -17.52 -39.01
C GLY A 111 15.79 -16.62 -39.44
N ALA A 112 14.98 -17.09 -40.39
CA ALA A 112 13.89 -16.36 -41.05
C ALA A 112 12.68 -15.95 -40.16
N ALA A 113 12.86 -15.73 -38.86
CA ALA A 113 11.83 -15.24 -37.94
C ALA A 113 12.44 -14.62 -36.67
N ILE A 114 11.80 -13.56 -36.19
CA ILE A 114 12.00 -13.04 -34.83
C ILE A 114 11.57 -14.12 -33.82
N ARG A 115 12.43 -14.43 -32.85
CA ARG A 115 12.17 -15.34 -31.74
C ARG A 115 12.62 -14.73 -30.42
N CYS A 116 12.04 -15.20 -29.32
CA CYS A 116 12.60 -14.94 -28.00
C CYS A 116 13.88 -15.76 -27.80
N VAL A 117 14.98 -15.08 -27.45
CA VAL A 117 16.21 -15.71 -26.97
C VAL A 117 16.33 -15.40 -25.49
N ALA A 118 16.04 -16.42 -24.69
CA ALA A 118 16.15 -16.46 -23.23
C ALA A 118 16.94 -17.73 -22.85
N PRO A 119 17.56 -17.79 -21.66
CA PRO A 119 18.22 -19.00 -21.23
C PRO A 119 17.22 -20.11 -20.87
N ASP A 120 17.64 -21.36 -21.02
CA ASP A 120 16.85 -22.52 -20.58
C ASP A 120 16.81 -22.61 -19.03
N ARG A 121 15.82 -23.32 -18.48
CA ARG A 121 15.82 -23.71 -17.06
C ARG A 121 16.86 -24.81 -16.79
N ASN A 122 17.53 -24.74 -15.64
CA ASN A 122 18.22 -25.90 -15.08
C ASN A 122 17.21 -26.88 -14.43
N ALA A 123 17.71 -28.00 -13.89
CA ALA A 123 16.86 -29.03 -13.26
C ALA A 123 16.14 -28.56 -11.97
N CYS A 124 16.46 -27.37 -11.45
CA CYS A 124 15.81 -26.72 -10.31
C CYS A 124 14.92 -25.54 -10.73
N ASP A 125 14.40 -25.58 -11.95
CA ASP A 125 13.57 -24.54 -12.55
C ASP A 125 14.21 -23.14 -12.70
N VAL A 126 15.52 -23.01 -12.46
CA VAL A 126 16.23 -21.72 -12.52
C VAL A 126 16.67 -21.40 -13.94
N CYS A 127 16.10 -20.33 -14.50
CA CYS A 127 16.48 -19.76 -15.79
C CYS A 127 17.96 -19.35 -15.83
N GLY A 128 18.75 -19.99 -16.69
CA GLY A 128 20.20 -19.71 -16.83
C GLY A 128 21.07 -20.20 -15.67
N GLY A 129 20.51 -20.96 -14.72
CA GLY A 129 21.26 -21.56 -13.63
C GLY A 129 22.27 -22.62 -14.12
N VAL A 130 23.29 -22.90 -13.31
CA VAL A 130 24.22 -24.02 -13.59
C VAL A 130 23.49 -25.36 -13.62
N ALA A 131 23.98 -26.30 -14.43
CA ALA A 131 23.41 -27.64 -14.51
C ALA A 131 23.57 -28.39 -13.19
N VAL A 132 22.47 -28.65 -12.50
CA VAL A 132 22.45 -29.39 -11.23
C VAL A 132 22.60 -30.89 -11.51
N ALA A 133 23.69 -31.48 -11.05
CA ALA A 133 23.92 -32.92 -11.08
C ALA A 133 23.22 -33.60 -9.89
N ASP A 134 22.92 -34.89 -10.04
CA ASP A 134 22.44 -35.78 -8.98
C ASP A 134 21.14 -35.36 -8.25
N LEU A 135 20.37 -34.40 -8.78
CA LEU A 135 19.02 -34.09 -8.33
C LEU A 135 18.10 -35.32 -8.47
N GLY A 136 17.29 -35.61 -7.44
CA GLY A 136 16.56 -36.89 -7.34
C GLY A 136 17.48 -38.09 -7.03
N GLY A 137 18.78 -37.86 -6.83
CA GLY A 137 19.76 -38.86 -6.44
C GLY A 137 19.65 -39.21 -4.97
N ALA A 138 19.77 -40.50 -4.65
CA ALA A 138 19.70 -40.99 -3.28
C ALA A 138 20.95 -40.56 -2.49
N CYS A 139 20.83 -39.56 -1.62
CA CYS A 139 21.88 -39.21 -0.67
C CYS A 139 21.88 -40.23 0.49
N ALA A 140 23.02 -40.86 0.77
CA ALA A 140 23.13 -41.92 1.75
C ALA A 140 24.40 -41.76 2.59
N VAL A 141 24.23 -41.36 3.85
CA VAL A 141 25.30 -41.19 4.84
C VAL A 141 24.94 -41.97 6.10
N GLU A 142 25.84 -42.84 6.55
CA GLU A 142 25.78 -43.62 7.81
C GLU A 142 24.37 -44.11 8.25
N ASN A 143 23.66 -44.77 7.32
CA ASN A 143 22.31 -45.35 7.45
C ASN A 143 21.12 -44.38 7.31
N CYS A 144 21.34 -43.09 7.11
CA CYS A 144 20.31 -42.13 6.70
C CYS A 144 20.24 -42.05 5.16
N SER A 145 19.16 -42.56 4.57
CA SER A 145 18.81 -42.37 3.16
C SER A 145 17.87 -41.16 3.00
N GLY A 146 18.19 -40.27 2.06
CA GLY A 146 17.30 -39.21 1.57
C GLY A 146 17.43 -39.07 0.05
N GLU A 147 16.92 -37.97 -0.47
CA GLU A 147 16.95 -37.61 -1.89
C GLU A 147 17.50 -36.17 -2.00
N LEU A 148 18.34 -35.90 -3.00
CA LEU A 148 18.82 -34.54 -3.26
C LEU A 148 17.68 -33.73 -3.89
N VAL A 149 17.35 -32.60 -3.25
CA VAL A 149 16.31 -31.65 -3.66
C VAL A 149 16.93 -30.29 -3.95
N CYS A 150 16.18 -29.44 -4.66
CA CYS A 150 16.54 -28.06 -4.90
C CYS A 150 16.25 -27.20 -3.66
N ASN A 151 17.11 -26.23 -3.40
CA ASN A 151 16.77 -25.07 -2.58
C ASN A 151 16.27 -23.99 -3.57
N LEU A 152 14.95 -23.79 -3.62
CA LEU A 152 14.30 -22.77 -4.46
C LEU A 152 14.33 -21.40 -3.77
N ALA A 153 14.07 -20.35 -4.54
CA ALA A 153 13.92 -19.00 -4.00
C ALA A 153 12.81 -18.98 -2.92
N GLY A 154 13.13 -18.45 -1.74
CA GLY A 154 12.21 -18.39 -0.60
C GLY A 154 12.01 -19.69 0.20
N ASP A 155 12.73 -20.78 -0.10
CA ASP A 155 12.80 -21.95 0.82
C ASP A 155 13.46 -21.61 2.17
N LEU A 156 14.30 -20.56 2.16
CA LEU A 156 14.97 -19.92 3.27
C LEU A 156 14.73 -18.41 3.16
N ILE A 157 14.46 -17.71 4.27
CA ILE A 157 14.21 -16.26 4.29
C ILE A 157 15.06 -15.62 5.39
N ILE A 158 15.94 -14.68 5.07
CA ILE A 158 16.66 -13.86 6.05
C ILE A 158 15.62 -12.98 6.78
N THR A 159 15.39 -13.26 8.06
CA THR A 159 14.37 -12.60 8.89
C THR A 159 14.91 -11.47 9.73
N GLU A 160 16.18 -11.51 10.12
CA GLU A 160 16.78 -10.52 11.03
C GLU A 160 18.29 -10.41 10.79
N VAL A 161 18.85 -9.20 10.84
CA VAL A 161 20.30 -8.95 10.72
C VAL A 161 20.79 -8.04 11.83
N MET A 162 22.04 -8.22 12.29
CA MET A 162 22.72 -7.32 13.24
C MET A 162 23.99 -6.71 12.60
N PRO A 163 23.87 -5.61 11.84
CA PRO A 163 25.01 -4.93 11.18
C PRO A 163 25.75 -3.93 12.10
N SER A 164 25.25 -3.71 13.32
CA SER A 164 25.71 -2.62 14.19
C SER A 164 25.54 -2.93 15.69
N PRO A 165 26.14 -4.03 16.21
CA PRO A 165 26.04 -4.44 17.61
C PRO A 165 26.75 -3.48 18.57
N SER A 166 26.79 -3.79 19.88
CA SER A 166 27.56 -3.05 20.88
C SER A 166 29.00 -3.54 21.03
N GLY A 167 29.93 -2.58 21.07
CA GLY A 167 31.31 -2.78 21.49
C GLY A 167 32.18 -3.49 20.46
N ASP A 168 31.97 -4.80 20.28
CA ASP A 168 32.72 -5.60 19.32
C ASP A 168 31.97 -5.67 17.97
N GLN A 169 32.25 -4.70 17.12
CA GLN A 169 31.71 -4.59 15.76
C GLN A 169 32.28 -5.64 14.77
N THR A 170 33.02 -6.65 15.24
CA THR A 170 33.69 -7.66 14.38
C THR A 170 33.30 -9.09 14.74
N ASN A 171 32.90 -9.35 15.99
CA ASN A 171 32.49 -10.69 16.44
C ASN A 171 31.00 -10.81 16.76
N LYS A 172 30.31 -9.70 17.06
CA LYS A 172 28.86 -9.68 17.38
C LYS A 172 27.94 -9.45 16.16
N GLU A 173 28.47 -9.51 14.94
CA GLU A 173 27.64 -9.49 13.72
C GLU A 173 26.97 -10.88 13.55
N TRP A 174 25.68 -10.89 13.23
CA TRP A 174 24.90 -12.10 12.99
C TRP A 174 23.70 -11.84 12.08
N PHE A 175 23.08 -12.90 11.58
CA PHE A 175 21.77 -12.86 10.93
C PHE A 175 20.97 -14.14 11.20
N GLU A 176 19.65 -14.03 11.20
CA GLU A 176 18.71 -15.15 11.28
C GLU A 176 18.11 -15.46 9.91
N VAL A 177 17.89 -16.76 9.65
CA VAL A 177 17.14 -17.28 8.51
C VAL A 177 15.99 -18.16 9.02
N GLU A 178 14.75 -17.86 8.62
CA GLU A 178 13.58 -18.72 8.85
C GLU A 178 13.38 -19.69 7.68
N VAL A 179 13.12 -20.95 8.01
CA VAL A 179 12.99 -22.04 7.03
C VAL A 179 11.54 -22.18 6.57
N ARG A 180 11.29 -22.19 5.25
CA ARG A 180 9.97 -22.43 4.64
C ARG A 180 9.77 -23.86 4.15
N THR A 181 10.81 -24.45 3.58
CA THR A 181 10.77 -25.82 3.03
C THR A 181 11.83 -26.68 3.73
N ALA A 182 11.58 -27.99 3.85
CA ALA A 182 12.57 -28.90 4.42
C ALA A 182 13.77 -29.05 3.47
N VAL A 183 14.92 -28.50 3.83
CA VAL A 183 16.14 -28.45 2.99
C VAL A 183 17.36 -29.01 3.73
N ASP A 184 18.44 -29.24 2.99
CA ASP A 184 19.78 -29.52 3.54
C ASP A 184 20.68 -28.31 3.27
N LEU A 185 21.39 -27.84 4.29
CA LEU A 185 22.22 -26.64 4.20
C LEU A 185 23.62 -26.89 3.62
N ASN A 186 23.98 -28.13 3.29
CA ASN A 186 25.26 -28.41 2.62
C ASN A 186 25.32 -27.74 1.24
N GLN A 187 26.44 -27.06 0.95
CA GLN A 187 26.64 -26.20 -0.23
C GLN A 187 25.80 -24.91 -0.27
N LEU A 188 25.12 -24.55 0.83
CA LEU A 188 24.61 -23.18 0.99
C LEU A 188 25.79 -22.20 1.10
N GLU A 189 25.78 -21.18 0.26
CA GLU A 189 26.71 -20.06 0.25
C GLU A 189 26.13 -18.92 1.10
N LEU A 190 26.89 -18.46 2.09
CA LEU A 190 26.64 -17.22 2.82
C LEU A 190 27.56 -16.15 2.25
N ASP A 191 27.01 -15.05 1.74
CA ASP A 191 27.80 -14.01 1.08
C ASP A 191 27.14 -12.62 1.18
N ARG A 192 27.74 -11.65 0.50
CA ARG A 192 27.20 -10.31 0.27
C ARG A 192 27.52 -9.84 -1.15
N ALA A 193 26.69 -8.94 -1.69
CA ALA A 193 26.94 -8.29 -2.97
C ALA A 193 28.30 -7.57 -2.96
N GLY A 194 29.10 -7.86 -3.99
CA GLY A 194 30.41 -7.25 -4.19
C GLY A 194 31.54 -7.77 -3.30
N ASP A 195 31.37 -8.85 -2.52
CA ASP A 195 32.56 -9.51 -1.96
C ASP A 195 33.46 -10.06 -3.09
N THR A 196 34.77 -9.96 -2.88
CA THR A 196 35.80 -10.39 -3.82
C THR A 196 36.64 -11.55 -3.27
N ARG A 197 36.32 -12.01 -2.05
CA ARG A 197 36.93 -13.17 -1.38
C ARG A 197 36.22 -14.48 -1.73
N GLY A 198 34.95 -14.39 -2.14
CA GLY A 198 34.04 -15.53 -2.33
C GLY A 198 33.22 -15.83 -1.08
N ALA A 199 32.11 -16.55 -1.27
CA ALA A 199 31.18 -16.91 -0.20
C ALA A 199 31.81 -17.86 0.84
N ASP A 200 31.27 -17.77 2.06
CA ASP A 200 31.47 -18.78 3.09
C ASP A 200 30.52 -19.96 2.84
N VAL A 201 31.04 -21.11 2.42
CA VAL A 201 30.23 -22.28 2.00
C VAL A 201 30.06 -23.26 3.16
N LEU A 202 28.80 -23.51 3.55
CA LEU A 202 28.47 -24.52 4.55
C LEU A 202 28.79 -25.93 4.02
N SER A 203 29.59 -26.68 4.77
CA SER A 203 29.93 -28.07 4.44
C SER A 203 30.16 -28.90 5.70
N SER A 204 29.53 -30.06 5.72
CA SER A 204 29.66 -31.09 6.75
C SER A 204 29.79 -32.46 6.08
N VAL A 205 30.22 -33.46 6.85
CA VAL A 205 30.09 -34.88 6.45
C VAL A 205 28.70 -35.43 6.80
N GLU A 206 27.94 -34.71 7.61
CA GLU A 206 26.56 -35.03 7.99
C GLU A 206 25.57 -34.17 7.19
N CYS A 207 24.37 -34.71 6.93
CA CYS A 207 23.26 -33.97 6.33
C CYS A 207 22.78 -32.83 7.26
N LEU A 208 22.94 -31.57 6.85
CA LEU A 208 22.57 -30.38 7.64
C LEU A 208 21.09 -30.07 7.42
N ARG A 209 20.21 -31.00 7.80
CA ARG A 209 18.77 -30.89 7.55
C ARG A 209 18.08 -29.95 8.52
N VAL A 210 17.17 -29.16 7.96
CA VAL A 210 16.29 -28.23 8.69
C VAL A 210 14.84 -28.42 8.24
N ALA A 211 13.89 -28.06 9.10
CA ALA A 211 12.46 -28.23 8.90
C ALA A 211 11.73 -26.87 8.79
N PRO A 212 10.57 -26.80 8.12
CA PRO A 212 9.75 -25.58 8.08
C PRO A 212 9.44 -25.04 9.48
N GLY A 213 9.74 -23.76 9.70
CA GLY A 213 9.61 -23.09 11.00
C GLY A 213 10.86 -23.14 11.89
N ASP A 214 11.92 -23.85 11.50
CA ASP A 214 13.23 -23.70 12.14
C ASP A 214 13.79 -22.29 11.91
N ARG A 215 14.53 -21.77 12.90
CA ARG A 215 15.23 -20.48 12.86
C ARG A 215 16.71 -20.70 13.01
N LEU A 216 17.48 -20.25 12.02
CA LEU A 216 18.89 -20.55 11.85
C LEU A 216 19.71 -19.29 12.09
N VAL A 217 20.53 -19.26 13.13
CA VAL A 217 21.36 -18.10 13.46
C VAL A 217 22.77 -18.32 12.91
N PHE A 218 23.22 -17.43 12.03
CA PHE A 218 24.57 -17.42 11.49
C PHE A 218 25.36 -16.25 12.11
N ALA A 219 26.61 -16.48 12.50
CA ALA A 219 27.42 -15.48 13.23
C ALA A 219 28.90 -15.50 12.87
N ARG A 220 29.65 -14.52 13.35
CA ARG A 220 31.11 -14.39 13.13
C ARG A 220 31.97 -15.39 13.92
N SER A 221 31.42 -15.99 14.98
CA SER A 221 32.06 -17.02 15.81
C SER A 221 31.06 -18.11 16.18
N ALA A 222 31.56 -19.33 16.39
CA ALA A 222 30.79 -20.45 16.96
C ALA A 222 30.78 -20.46 18.50
N VAL A 223 31.55 -19.58 19.14
CA VAL A 223 31.69 -19.51 20.60
C VAL A 223 30.81 -18.39 21.14
N ALA A 224 29.70 -18.76 21.78
CA ALA A 224 28.64 -17.85 22.27
C ALA A 224 29.14 -16.61 23.08
N ALA A 225 30.31 -16.68 23.70
CA ALA A 225 30.89 -15.56 24.45
C ALA A 225 31.49 -14.45 23.57
N ASP A 226 31.89 -14.76 22.33
CA ASP A 226 32.52 -13.81 21.40
C ASP A 226 31.45 -12.95 20.68
N ASN A 227 30.32 -13.57 20.35
CA ASN A 227 29.24 -13.02 19.52
C ASN A 227 28.03 -12.50 20.34
N GLY A 228 28.16 -12.39 21.66
CA GLY A 228 27.15 -11.76 22.52
C GLY A 228 26.03 -12.69 22.97
N ASN A 229 26.38 -13.82 23.59
CA ASN A 229 25.48 -14.78 24.22
C ASN A 229 24.34 -15.30 23.31
N LEU A 230 24.59 -15.35 22.00
CA LEU A 230 23.67 -15.91 21.02
C LEU A 230 23.32 -17.39 21.34
N PRO A 231 22.16 -17.89 20.86
CA PRO A 231 21.85 -19.32 20.88
C PRO A 231 22.86 -20.12 20.04
N ALA A 232 22.68 -21.45 20.00
CA ALA A 232 23.50 -22.32 19.16
C ALA A 232 23.42 -21.90 17.68
N VAL A 233 24.53 -21.42 17.13
CA VAL A 233 24.60 -20.94 15.74
C VAL A 233 24.72 -22.09 14.75
N THR A 234 24.00 -21.97 13.64
CA THR A 234 23.90 -22.98 12.57
C THR A 234 25.16 -23.05 11.72
N GLY A 235 25.88 -21.92 11.59
CA GLY A 235 27.13 -21.82 10.84
C GLY A 235 27.82 -20.49 11.08
N THR A 236 29.02 -20.33 10.51
CA THR A 236 29.83 -19.11 10.66
C THR A 236 30.22 -18.50 9.32
N PHE A 237 30.21 -17.17 9.24
CA PHE A 237 30.62 -16.40 8.06
C PHE A 237 31.80 -15.46 8.37
N SER A 238 32.51 -15.03 7.33
CA SER A 238 33.74 -14.24 7.38
C SER A 238 33.65 -12.88 6.69
N PHE A 239 32.55 -12.57 5.99
CA PHE A 239 32.24 -11.20 5.53
C PHE A 239 31.75 -10.29 6.67
N THR A 240 31.77 -8.97 6.44
CA THR A 240 31.25 -7.95 7.38
C THR A 240 29.90 -7.45 6.89
N ILE A 241 28.93 -7.43 7.78
CA ILE A 241 27.56 -6.95 7.61
C ILE A 241 27.56 -5.44 7.87
N VAL A 242 27.67 -4.64 6.81
CA VAL A 242 27.86 -3.18 6.95
C VAL A 242 26.55 -2.47 7.31
N ALA A 243 26.65 -1.39 8.10
CA ALA A 243 25.54 -0.54 8.52
C ALA A 243 24.70 0.11 7.39
N GLY A 244 25.20 0.04 6.14
CA GLY A 244 24.52 0.55 4.95
C GLY A 244 24.56 2.06 4.78
N SER A 245 24.23 2.50 3.57
CA SER A 245 24.05 3.90 3.17
C SER A 245 23.31 3.96 1.84
N VAL A 246 22.62 5.06 1.54
CA VAL A 246 21.95 5.26 0.22
C VAL A 246 22.93 5.18 -0.97
N ALA A 247 24.22 5.48 -0.75
CA ALA A 247 25.26 5.41 -1.79
C ALA A 247 25.98 4.04 -1.89
N SER A 248 25.75 3.17 -0.91
CA SER A 248 26.31 1.82 -0.79
C SER A 248 25.52 1.10 0.30
N PRO A 249 24.43 0.38 -0.07
CA PRO A 249 23.63 -0.38 0.88
C PRO A 249 24.45 -1.39 1.69
N GLY A 250 23.89 -1.80 2.82
CA GLY A 250 24.28 -3.01 3.53
C GLY A 250 23.36 -4.15 3.11
N ASP A 251 23.85 -5.38 3.25
CA ASP A 251 23.25 -6.54 2.62
C ASP A 251 23.77 -7.86 3.21
N VAL A 252 22.92 -8.89 3.14
CA VAL A 252 23.25 -10.33 3.28
C VAL A 252 22.60 -11.07 2.12
N LEU A 253 23.27 -12.11 1.61
CA LEU A 253 22.81 -12.92 0.49
C LEU A 253 22.97 -14.42 0.79
N LEU A 254 21.90 -15.18 0.57
CA LEU A 254 21.96 -16.64 0.52
C LEU A 254 22.03 -17.11 -0.93
N ARG A 255 22.95 -18.03 -1.25
CA ARG A 255 22.99 -18.68 -2.57
C ARG A 255 23.13 -20.19 -2.50
N ALA A 256 22.69 -20.87 -3.55
CA ALA A 256 22.93 -22.29 -3.78
C ALA A 256 23.42 -22.49 -5.24
N GLY A 257 24.65 -22.94 -5.42
CA GLY A 257 25.25 -23.12 -6.75
C GLY A 257 25.33 -21.82 -7.57
N GLY A 258 25.56 -20.68 -6.91
CA GLY A 258 25.57 -19.34 -7.49
C GLY A 258 24.20 -18.72 -7.76
N VAL A 259 23.08 -19.44 -7.53
CA VAL A 259 21.72 -18.90 -7.63
C VAL A 259 21.32 -18.27 -6.30
N VAL A 260 20.71 -17.08 -6.32
CA VAL A 260 20.16 -16.45 -5.10
C VAL A 260 18.96 -17.25 -4.60
N VAL A 261 19.02 -17.67 -3.33
CA VAL A 261 17.91 -18.29 -2.60
C VAL A 261 17.07 -17.19 -1.94
N ASP A 262 17.74 -16.19 -1.37
CA ASP A 262 17.14 -15.06 -0.68
C ASP A 262 18.16 -13.91 -0.53
N ALA A 263 17.66 -12.68 -0.40
CA ALA A 263 18.45 -11.47 -0.20
C ALA A 263 17.78 -10.57 0.84
N MET A 264 18.60 -9.82 1.57
CA MET A 264 18.12 -8.74 2.43
C MET A 264 19.07 -7.55 2.30
N SER A 265 18.52 -6.34 2.12
CA SER A 265 19.33 -5.12 1.97
C SER A 265 18.73 -3.90 2.66
N TRP A 266 19.58 -2.94 3.03
CA TRP A 266 19.19 -1.74 3.78
C TRP A 266 20.12 -0.55 3.52
N THR A 267 19.59 0.67 3.66
CA THR A 267 20.33 1.92 3.50
C THR A 267 20.70 2.58 4.83
N SER A 268 20.24 2.07 5.98
CA SER A 268 20.73 2.47 7.31
C SER A 268 20.39 1.48 8.42
N THR A 269 21.14 1.52 9.53
CA THR A 269 20.88 0.77 10.77
C THR A 269 20.98 1.66 12.01
N ALA A 270 20.34 1.26 13.12
CA ALA A 270 20.62 1.84 14.43
C ALA A 270 21.70 1.02 15.18
N THR A 271 22.54 1.71 15.97
CA THR A 271 23.49 1.04 16.86
C THR A 271 22.76 0.26 17.96
N SER A 272 23.25 -0.95 18.26
CA SER A 272 22.68 -1.89 19.22
C SER A 272 21.26 -2.36 18.91
N LYS A 273 20.86 -2.35 17.64
CA LYS A 273 19.58 -2.92 17.20
C LYS A 273 19.78 -3.73 15.93
N ALA A 274 19.26 -4.95 15.96
CA ALA A 274 19.03 -5.71 14.75
C ALA A 274 17.94 -5.04 13.90
N LEU A 275 18.01 -5.26 12.59
CA LEU A 275 16.98 -4.90 11.62
C LEU A 275 16.20 -6.18 11.33
N GLN A 276 14.94 -6.23 11.74
CA GLN A 276 14.05 -7.39 11.64
C GLN A 276 12.94 -7.13 10.62
N LEU A 277 12.61 -8.16 9.83
CA LEU A 277 11.42 -8.21 8.98
C LEU A 277 10.14 -8.24 9.83
N ASP A 278 9.09 -7.56 9.40
CA ASP A 278 7.80 -7.62 10.08
C ASP A 278 7.22 -9.04 10.07
N LEU A 279 6.77 -9.50 11.25
CA LEU A 279 6.20 -10.83 11.45
C LEU A 279 4.92 -11.07 10.62
N GLY A 280 4.23 -10.00 10.19
CA GLY A 280 3.08 -10.09 9.27
C GLY A 280 3.46 -10.29 7.79
N THR A 281 4.73 -10.10 7.41
CA THR A 281 5.18 -10.07 6.02
C THR A 281 6.42 -10.97 5.79
N ILE A 282 6.44 -12.18 6.36
CA ILE A 282 7.60 -13.08 6.25
C ILE A 282 7.59 -13.81 4.89
N ASP A 283 8.08 -13.11 3.86
CA ASP A 283 8.28 -13.57 2.48
C ASP A 283 9.65 -13.09 1.95
N HIS A 284 10.26 -13.85 1.05
CA HIS A 284 11.59 -13.64 0.44
C HIS A 284 11.67 -12.47 -0.56
N LEU A 285 10.54 -11.79 -0.81
CA LEU A 285 10.45 -10.55 -1.56
C LEU A 285 10.01 -9.37 -0.66
N ALA A 286 9.76 -9.63 0.62
CA ALA A 286 9.35 -8.61 1.59
C ALA A 286 10.55 -8.04 2.37
N ASN A 287 11.56 -8.87 2.66
CA ASN A 287 12.87 -8.49 3.20
C ASN A 287 13.75 -7.69 2.23
N ASP A 288 13.51 -7.82 0.92
CA ASP A 288 14.05 -6.93 -0.12
C ASP A 288 13.58 -5.45 0.02
N SER A 289 12.56 -5.18 0.85
CA SER A 289 11.96 -3.85 1.00
C SER A 289 12.10 -3.29 2.41
N GLU A 290 12.90 -2.23 2.57
CA GLU A 290 13.09 -1.53 3.85
C GLU A 290 11.78 -1.04 4.51
N THR A 291 10.67 -0.90 3.77
CA THR A 291 9.36 -0.54 4.36
C THR A 291 8.70 -1.67 5.14
N ASN A 292 9.20 -2.90 5.04
CA ASN A 292 8.78 -4.03 5.86
C ASN A 292 9.78 -4.35 6.98
N LEU A 293 10.86 -3.57 7.09
CA LEU A 293 11.92 -3.76 8.07
C LEU A 293 11.81 -2.73 9.20
N CYS A 294 12.07 -3.16 10.43
CA CYS A 294 12.13 -2.25 11.57
C CYS A 294 13.26 -2.61 12.54
N ASN A 295 13.61 -1.65 13.39
CA ASN A 295 14.62 -1.89 14.42
C ASN A 295 14.02 -2.73 15.56
N ALA A 296 14.67 -3.84 15.91
CA ALA A 296 14.26 -4.72 16.99
C ALA A 296 14.13 -4.00 18.34
N VAL A 297 13.25 -4.55 19.20
CA VAL A 297 12.89 -3.97 20.51
C VAL A 297 13.10 -4.91 21.70
N ALA A 298 13.21 -6.22 21.47
CA ALA A 298 13.53 -7.19 22.50
C ALA A 298 15.02 -7.15 22.85
N VAL A 299 15.40 -7.24 24.12
CA VAL A 299 16.81 -7.31 24.56
C VAL A 299 17.28 -8.76 24.50
N TYR A 300 18.43 -9.04 23.87
CA TYR A 300 19.07 -10.36 23.93
C TYR A 300 20.43 -10.34 24.66
N ASP A 301 21.28 -9.32 24.43
CA ASP A 301 22.60 -9.22 25.07
C ASP A 301 22.95 -7.80 25.53
N GLY A 302 22.77 -7.53 26.83
CA GLY A 302 23.12 -6.25 27.44
C GLY A 302 22.33 -5.08 26.85
N PRO A 303 22.95 -4.17 26.07
CA PRO A 303 22.25 -3.12 25.35
C PRO A 303 21.70 -3.55 23.97
N ASP A 304 22.11 -4.72 23.45
CA ASP A 304 21.80 -5.12 22.07
C ASP A 304 20.40 -5.72 21.96
N LEU A 305 19.64 -5.20 21.00
CA LEU A 305 18.26 -5.57 20.72
C LEU A 305 18.16 -6.47 19.48
N GLY A 306 17.32 -7.50 19.56
CA GLY A 306 17.13 -8.51 18.53
C GLY A 306 16.40 -9.75 19.05
N THR A 307 15.99 -10.65 18.16
CA THR A 307 15.25 -11.90 18.45
C THR A 307 15.97 -13.19 17.99
N PRO A 308 17.31 -13.33 18.10
CA PRO A 308 18.05 -14.45 17.51
C PRO A 308 17.57 -15.82 18.01
N GLY A 309 17.14 -16.68 17.09
CA GLY A 309 16.60 -18.01 17.35
C GLY A 309 15.12 -18.01 17.79
N ALA A 310 14.41 -16.90 17.57
CA ALA A 310 13.03 -16.67 18.03
C ALA A 310 12.23 -15.84 17.03
N ALA A 311 10.91 -15.80 17.18
CA ALA A 311 10.07 -15.01 16.28
C ALA A 311 10.29 -13.51 16.48
N ASN A 312 10.54 -12.80 15.37
CA ASN A 312 10.57 -11.34 15.28
C ASN A 312 9.36 -10.69 15.98
N ALA A 313 9.52 -9.48 16.51
CA ALA A 313 8.37 -8.69 16.92
C ALA A 313 7.55 -8.23 15.70
N VAL A 314 6.25 -7.97 15.85
CA VAL A 314 5.52 -7.18 14.85
C VAL A 314 6.09 -5.76 14.85
N CYS A 315 6.35 -5.21 13.67
CA CYS A 315 6.88 -3.87 13.52
C CYS A 315 5.87 -2.78 13.92
N PRO A 316 6.32 -1.64 14.48
CA PRO A 316 5.44 -0.50 14.73
C PRO A 316 4.77 -0.03 13.42
N PRO A 317 3.46 0.27 13.41
CA PRO A 317 2.77 0.73 12.21
C PRO A 317 3.40 1.99 11.60
N LEU A 318 3.40 2.06 10.27
CA LEU A 318 3.82 3.25 9.55
C LEU A 318 2.73 4.34 9.54
N VAL A 319 3.05 5.51 8.99
CA VAL A 319 2.07 6.59 8.82
C VAL A 319 0.99 6.13 7.82
N GLY A 320 -0.26 6.10 8.27
CA GLY A 320 -1.39 5.54 7.51
C GLY A 320 -1.73 4.09 7.86
N GLU A 321 -1.05 3.49 8.84
CA GLU A 321 -1.26 2.10 9.27
C GLU A 321 -1.62 1.99 10.76
N CYS A 322 -2.13 0.82 11.14
CA CYS A 322 -2.42 0.43 12.52
C CYS A 322 -2.31 -1.10 12.68
N LEU A 323 -2.20 -1.59 13.92
CA LEU A 323 -2.24 -3.02 14.23
C LEU A 323 -3.69 -3.52 14.27
N GLY A 324 -3.99 -4.56 13.49
CA GLY A 324 -5.27 -5.24 13.48
C GLY A 324 -5.58 -6.01 14.76
N ALA A 325 -6.78 -6.60 14.83
CA ALA A 325 -7.20 -7.43 15.97
C ALA A 325 -6.47 -8.78 16.06
N ASP A 326 -5.83 -9.19 14.96
CA ASP A 326 -4.86 -10.28 14.85
C ASP A 326 -3.45 -9.89 15.33
N GLY A 327 -3.19 -8.60 15.51
CA GLY A 327 -1.92 -8.03 15.97
C GLY A 327 -0.95 -7.64 14.84
N PHE A 328 -1.29 -7.84 13.57
CA PHE A 328 -0.43 -7.51 12.42
C PHE A 328 -0.68 -6.10 11.88
N ARG A 329 0.29 -5.50 11.20
CA ARG A 329 0.09 -4.19 10.53
C ARG A 329 -0.89 -4.31 9.36
N ARG A 330 -1.77 -3.32 9.22
CA ARG A 330 -2.55 -3.06 8.00
C ARG A 330 -2.74 -1.57 7.80
N ALA A 331 -3.12 -1.19 6.58
CA ALA A 331 -3.62 0.16 6.31
C ALA A 331 -4.82 0.49 7.22
N ILE A 332 -4.90 1.75 7.64
CA ILE A 332 -6.11 2.33 8.23
C ILE A 332 -7.19 2.36 7.15
N ASP A 333 -8.40 1.99 7.52
CA ASP A 333 -9.58 1.95 6.65
C ASP A 333 -10.54 3.07 7.08
N PRO A 334 -10.37 4.31 6.58
CA PRO A 334 -11.12 5.48 7.06
C PRO A 334 -12.57 5.50 6.54
N PRO A 335 -13.52 6.12 7.27
CA PRO A 335 -14.89 6.29 6.79
C PRO A 335 -14.94 7.13 5.50
N ALA A 336 -15.77 6.72 4.55
CA ALA A 336 -16.15 7.57 3.42
C ALA A 336 -17.16 8.66 3.85
N VAL A 337 -17.34 9.66 2.99
CA VAL A 337 -18.26 10.79 3.26
C VAL A 337 -19.68 10.27 3.50
N GLY A 338 -20.23 10.59 4.67
CA GLY A 338 -21.54 10.14 5.14
C GLY A 338 -21.60 8.73 5.76
N GLU A 339 -20.48 8.02 5.91
CA GLU A 339 -20.46 6.73 6.62
C GLU A 339 -20.39 6.84 8.15
N LEU A 340 -20.14 8.04 8.68
CA LEU A 340 -20.24 8.35 10.11
C LEU A 340 -21.09 9.61 10.28
N VAL A 341 -22.30 9.45 10.80
CA VAL A 341 -23.35 10.49 10.82
C VAL A 341 -23.51 11.01 12.24
N ILE A 342 -23.31 12.31 12.48
CA ILE A 342 -23.51 12.95 13.79
C ILE A 342 -25.01 12.93 14.13
N THR A 343 -25.35 12.37 15.29
CA THR A 343 -26.73 12.13 15.72
C THR A 343 -27.12 12.84 17.02
N GLU A 344 -26.18 13.26 17.86
CA GLU A 344 -26.50 13.91 19.14
C GLU A 344 -25.36 14.84 19.63
N VAL A 345 -25.70 15.98 20.23
CA VAL A 345 -24.72 16.98 20.73
C VAL A 345 -25.13 17.54 22.10
N MET A 346 -24.20 17.57 23.06
CA MET A 346 -24.31 18.31 24.33
C MET A 346 -23.44 19.58 24.29
N MET A 347 -24.10 20.73 24.11
CA MET A 347 -23.45 22.05 23.97
C MET A 347 -23.44 22.87 25.27
N SER A 348 -24.30 22.54 26.23
CA SER A 348 -24.48 23.29 27.47
C SER A 348 -24.94 22.35 28.59
N PRO A 349 -24.05 21.49 29.11
CA PRO A 349 -24.34 20.59 30.22
C PRO A 349 -24.72 21.35 31.51
N SER A 350 -25.35 20.68 32.47
CA SER A 350 -25.67 21.28 33.78
C SER A 350 -24.46 21.47 34.72
N GLY A 351 -23.32 20.86 34.40
CA GLY A 351 -22.10 20.88 35.21
C GLY A 351 -21.01 21.85 34.71
N ASP A 352 -19.90 21.31 34.20
CA ASP A 352 -18.74 22.07 33.71
C ASP A 352 -18.56 21.84 32.20
N ASP A 353 -18.88 22.85 31.40
CA ASP A 353 -18.74 22.85 29.93
C ASP A 353 -17.34 22.37 29.48
N ASN A 354 -16.29 22.70 30.24
CA ASN A 354 -14.91 22.33 29.92
C ASN A 354 -14.64 20.81 30.02
N LEU A 355 -15.56 20.05 30.62
CA LEU A 355 -15.43 18.62 30.91
C LEU A 355 -16.62 17.78 30.43
N GLN A 356 -17.80 18.38 30.26
CA GLN A 356 -19.09 17.68 30.09
C GLN A 356 -19.78 17.99 28.74
N GLU A 357 -19.19 18.81 27.88
CA GLU A 357 -19.54 18.85 26.46
C GLU A 357 -19.16 17.53 25.77
N TRP A 358 -20.04 17.02 24.90
CA TRP A 358 -19.84 15.80 24.11
C TRP A 358 -20.68 15.81 22.82
N PHE A 359 -20.35 14.94 21.87
CA PHE A 359 -21.20 14.63 20.72
C PHE A 359 -21.07 13.16 20.31
N GLU A 360 -22.13 12.60 19.74
CA GLU A 360 -22.21 11.22 19.28
C GLU A 360 -22.51 11.16 17.78
N ALA A 361 -21.92 10.15 17.12
CA ALA A 361 -22.20 9.82 15.74
C ALA A 361 -22.44 8.31 15.56
N GLU A 362 -23.28 7.95 14.61
CA GLU A 362 -23.64 6.57 14.27
C GLU A 362 -22.95 6.14 12.98
N ALA A 363 -22.22 5.02 13.04
CA ALA A 363 -21.57 4.40 11.89
C ALA A 363 -22.60 3.74 10.96
N LYS A 364 -22.49 4.01 9.66
CA LYS A 364 -23.30 3.42 8.60
C LYS A 364 -22.49 2.39 7.78
N GLY A 365 -21.17 2.56 7.71
CA GLY A 365 -20.21 1.56 7.22
C GLY A 365 -19.39 0.91 8.34
N ASP A 366 -18.45 0.03 7.96
CA ASP A 366 -17.41 -0.51 8.85
C ASP A 366 -16.08 0.19 8.52
N PHE A 367 -15.43 0.84 9.49
CA PHE A 367 -14.20 1.63 9.29
C PHE A 367 -13.41 1.77 10.61
N ASP A 368 -12.22 2.35 10.57
CA ASP A 368 -11.41 2.66 11.74
C ASP A 368 -11.49 4.14 12.12
N LEU A 369 -11.46 4.47 13.42
CA LEU A 369 -11.43 5.86 13.90
C LEU A 369 -10.02 6.50 13.87
N ASN A 370 -8.98 5.78 13.46
CA ASN A 370 -7.62 6.30 13.42
C ASN A 370 -7.50 7.43 12.38
N GLN A 371 -6.82 8.52 12.73
CA GLN A 371 -6.67 9.74 11.91
C GLN A 371 -7.99 10.52 11.66
N LEU A 372 -9.06 10.21 12.39
CA LEU A 372 -10.27 11.01 12.36
C LEU A 372 -10.02 12.39 13.01
N GLU A 373 -10.33 13.45 12.27
CA GLU A 373 -10.21 14.85 12.68
C GLU A 373 -11.54 15.32 13.31
N LEU A 374 -11.53 15.62 14.60
CA LEU A 374 -12.66 16.26 15.29
C LEU A 374 -12.39 17.78 15.35
N ASP A 375 -13.29 18.60 14.78
CA ASP A 375 -13.06 20.04 14.61
C ASP A 375 -14.38 20.82 14.47
N ARG A 376 -14.28 22.10 14.08
CA ARG A 376 -15.39 22.97 13.65
C ARG A 376 -15.20 23.45 12.21
N VAL A 377 -16.32 23.75 11.55
CA VAL A 377 -16.42 24.18 10.16
C VAL A 377 -15.76 25.54 9.97
N GLY A 378 -14.54 25.53 9.44
CA GLY A 378 -13.79 26.75 9.16
C GLY A 378 -13.03 27.32 10.37
N ASP A 379 -12.79 26.52 11.41
CA ASP A 379 -11.74 26.83 12.37
C ASP A 379 -10.37 26.88 11.64
N SER A 380 -9.42 27.60 12.23
CA SER A 380 -8.03 27.70 11.75
C SER A 380 -7.02 27.13 12.74
N SER A 381 -7.53 26.57 13.84
CA SER A 381 -6.80 25.75 14.80
C SER A 381 -6.40 24.41 14.18
N ALA A 382 -5.59 23.62 14.89
CA ALA A 382 -5.38 22.23 14.53
C ALA A 382 -6.53 21.38 15.09
N ALA A 383 -7.17 20.58 14.23
CA ALA A 383 -8.18 19.61 14.62
C ALA A 383 -7.67 18.62 15.67
N ASN A 384 -8.57 18.10 16.50
CA ASN A 384 -8.26 17.03 17.44
C ASN A 384 -8.25 15.68 16.71
N ILE A 385 -7.05 15.15 16.42
CA ILE A 385 -6.86 13.91 15.65
C ILE A 385 -6.86 12.69 16.59
N ILE A 386 -7.72 11.71 16.32
CA ILE A 386 -7.74 10.43 17.03
C ILE A 386 -6.51 9.59 16.63
N THR A 387 -5.68 9.23 17.61
CA THR A 387 -4.43 8.49 17.39
C THR A 387 -4.35 7.24 18.27
N SER A 388 -4.01 6.11 17.64
CA SER A 388 -3.77 4.82 18.30
C SER A 388 -2.80 4.00 17.45
N THR A 389 -2.03 3.11 18.09
CA THR A 389 -1.22 2.10 17.40
C THR A 389 -2.05 0.90 16.96
N THR A 390 -3.19 0.64 17.58
CA THR A 390 -4.17 -0.37 17.14
C THR A 390 -5.26 0.26 16.28
N CYS A 391 -5.83 -0.52 15.37
CA CYS A 391 -6.98 -0.10 14.57
C CYS A 391 -8.23 -0.03 15.45
N LEU A 392 -8.77 1.16 15.64
CA LEU A 392 -9.99 1.43 16.41
C LEU A 392 -11.21 1.10 15.55
N ARG A 393 -11.42 -0.19 15.28
CA ARG A 393 -12.45 -0.68 14.36
C ARG A 393 -13.85 -0.42 14.90
N VAL A 394 -14.69 0.15 14.05
CA VAL A 394 -16.12 0.37 14.21
C VAL A 394 -16.85 -0.45 13.15
N VAL A 395 -18.10 -0.82 13.43
CA VAL A 395 -18.98 -1.58 12.54
C VAL A 395 -20.30 -0.84 12.35
N SER A 396 -20.97 -1.08 11.23
CA SER A 396 -22.26 -0.48 10.88
C SER A 396 -23.30 -0.68 11.99
N GLY A 397 -24.02 0.39 12.34
CA GLY A 397 -24.96 0.47 13.46
C GLY A 397 -24.32 0.75 14.83
N ALA A 398 -22.99 0.81 14.94
CA ALA A 398 -22.33 1.20 16.19
C ALA A 398 -22.37 2.73 16.39
N ARG A 399 -22.57 3.14 17.64
CA ARG A 399 -22.55 4.55 18.06
C ARG A 399 -21.24 4.88 18.76
N VAL A 400 -20.58 5.94 18.30
CA VAL A 400 -19.28 6.39 18.79
C VAL A 400 -19.38 7.76 19.45
N LEU A 401 -18.74 7.88 20.61
CA LEU A 401 -18.93 8.99 21.55
C LEU A 401 -17.64 9.79 21.68
N PHE A 402 -17.72 11.09 21.41
CA PHE A 402 -16.62 12.04 21.50
C PHE A 402 -16.88 13.04 22.64
N ALA A 403 -15.90 13.30 23.50
CA ALA A 403 -16.08 14.15 24.69
C ALA A 403 -14.83 14.96 25.05
N LYS A 404 -14.98 15.94 25.96
CA LYS A 404 -13.82 16.64 26.58
C LYS A 404 -12.94 15.73 27.43
N SER A 405 -13.53 14.71 28.04
CA SER A 405 -12.88 13.85 29.04
C SER A 405 -13.36 12.40 28.96
N ALA A 406 -12.43 11.46 29.07
CA ALA A 406 -12.70 10.03 29.20
C ALA A 406 -13.00 9.59 30.65
N ASP A 407 -12.82 10.48 31.64
CA ASP A 407 -13.16 10.17 33.04
C ASP A 407 -14.66 10.38 33.29
N ALA A 408 -15.36 9.26 33.49
CA ALA A 408 -16.80 9.22 33.81
C ALA A 408 -17.19 10.03 35.06
N GLN A 409 -16.26 10.30 35.99
CA GLN A 409 -16.52 11.15 37.16
C GLN A 409 -16.49 12.65 36.85
N LEU A 410 -15.87 13.03 35.73
CA LEU A 410 -15.70 14.43 35.30
C LEU A 410 -16.66 14.80 34.16
N ASN A 411 -16.93 13.87 33.25
CA ASN A 411 -17.69 14.11 32.01
C ASN A 411 -19.23 14.01 32.13
N GLY A 412 -19.77 13.96 33.35
CA GLY A 412 -21.21 13.83 33.58
C GLY A 412 -21.72 12.37 33.58
N GLY A 413 -20.84 11.38 33.74
CA GLY A 413 -21.22 9.98 33.85
C GLY A 413 -21.50 9.30 32.51
N LEU A 414 -20.81 9.73 31.45
CA LEU A 414 -20.89 9.10 30.13
C LEU A 414 -20.39 7.65 30.15
N ALA A 415 -20.84 6.88 29.16
CA ALA A 415 -20.25 5.60 28.81
C ALA A 415 -18.82 5.78 28.24
N THR A 416 -18.20 4.69 27.79
CA THR A 416 -16.88 4.72 27.13
C THR A 416 -16.84 5.78 26.03
N VAL A 417 -15.75 6.55 25.97
CA VAL A 417 -15.50 7.61 24.98
C VAL A 417 -14.44 7.10 23.98
N ASP A 418 -14.68 7.26 22.68
CA ASP A 418 -13.80 6.76 21.61
C ASP A 418 -12.76 7.79 21.13
N GLY A 419 -13.04 9.08 21.32
CA GLY A 419 -12.14 10.16 20.95
C GLY A 419 -12.33 11.42 21.81
N LEU A 420 -11.28 12.22 21.95
CA LEU A 420 -11.28 13.42 22.79
C LEU A 420 -11.11 14.69 21.95
N PHE A 421 -11.87 15.72 22.28
CA PHE A 421 -11.77 17.05 21.66
C PHE A 421 -11.55 18.17 22.68
N THR A 422 -11.06 19.31 22.21
CA THR A 422 -10.63 20.45 23.04
C THR A 422 -11.25 21.80 22.65
N PHE A 423 -11.82 21.92 21.44
CA PHE A 423 -12.64 23.07 21.07
C PHE A 423 -13.94 23.12 21.89
N ALA A 424 -14.68 24.23 21.83
CA ALA A 424 -15.97 24.38 22.51
C ALA A 424 -17.15 24.27 21.55
N LEU A 425 -18.11 23.43 21.90
CA LEU A 425 -19.46 23.30 21.33
C LEU A 425 -20.30 24.47 21.85
N VAL A 426 -20.44 25.52 21.05
CA VAL A 426 -21.12 26.75 21.47
C VAL A 426 -22.62 26.73 21.13
N ALA A 427 -23.44 27.45 21.90
CA ALA A 427 -24.91 27.43 21.82
C ALA A 427 -25.54 27.88 20.47
N GLY A 428 -24.77 28.55 19.60
CA GLY A 428 -25.26 29.08 18.32
C GLY A 428 -26.19 30.28 18.42
N SER A 429 -26.53 30.86 17.26
CA SER A 429 -27.64 31.79 17.08
C SER A 429 -28.04 31.85 15.60
N VAL A 430 -29.26 32.30 15.28
CA VAL A 430 -29.69 32.54 13.89
C VAL A 430 -28.79 33.55 13.14
N ALA A 431 -28.08 34.42 13.85
CA ALA A 431 -27.13 35.38 13.26
C ALA A 431 -25.69 34.84 13.15
N THR A 432 -25.37 33.80 13.91
CA THR A 432 -24.07 33.13 14.00
C THR A 432 -24.30 31.66 14.34
N PRO A 433 -24.65 30.81 13.36
CA PRO A 433 -24.83 29.39 13.61
C PRO A 433 -23.58 28.79 14.25
N ALA A 434 -23.78 27.80 15.10
CA ALA A 434 -22.72 26.97 15.64
C ALA A 434 -22.71 25.62 14.94
N ASP A 435 -21.65 24.85 15.14
CA ASP A 435 -21.35 23.69 14.34
C ASP A 435 -20.41 22.69 15.05
N VAL A 436 -20.38 21.47 14.54
CA VAL A 436 -19.32 20.49 14.79
C VAL A 436 -19.05 19.67 13.53
N ARG A 437 -17.80 19.27 13.34
CA ARG A 437 -17.30 18.63 12.11
C ARG A 437 -16.47 17.39 12.43
N ILE A 438 -16.70 16.35 11.62
CA ILE A 438 -15.86 15.16 11.50
C ILE A 438 -15.18 15.19 10.13
N ALA A 439 -13.86 14.99 10.08
CA ALA A 439 -13.10 14.99 8.84
C ALA A 439 -11.99 13.91 8.80
N VAL A 440 -11.44 13.65 7.61
CA VAL A 440 -10.24 12.84 7.40
C VAL A 440 -9.39 13.53 6.32
N ALA A 441 -8.11 13.78 6.63
CA ALA A 441 -7.17 14.50 5.75
C ALA A 441 -7.74 15.83 5.22
N GLY A 442 -8.42 16.59 6.08
CA GLY A 442 -9.11 17.83 5.75
C GLY A 442 -10.41 17.69 4.96
N THR A 443 -10.81 16.48 4.54
CA THR A 443 -12.09 16.22 3.85
C THR A 443 -13.19 16.00 4.87
N THR A 444 -14.31 16.74 4.78
CA THR A 444 -15.46 16.53 5.68
C THR A 444 -16.07 15.16 5.43
N ILE A 445 -16.18 14.34 6.48
CA ILE A 445 -16.95 13.10 6.47
C ILE A 445 -18.41 13.40 6.77
N ASP A 446 -18.64 14.23 7.80
CA ASP A 446 -19.93 14.79 8.17
C ASP A 446 -19.75 16.10 8.98
N ALA A 447 -20.75 16.98 8.94
CA ALA A 447 -20.78 18.19 9.75
C ALA A 447 -22.23 18.70 9.88
N ILE A 448 -22.60 19.15 11.07
CA ILE A 448 -23.95 19.67 11.35
C ILE A 448 -23.88 21.08 11.93
N THR A 449 -24.96 21.85 11.78
CA THR A 449 -25.05 23.23 12.26
C THR A 449 -26.36 23.49 12.99
N TRP A 450 -26.32 24.27 14.08
CA TRP A 450 -27.49 24.67 14.86
C TRP A 450 -27.52 26.17 15.15
N THR A 451 -28.73 26.70 15.35
CA THR A 451 -29.02 28.10 15.64
C THR A 451 -29.59 28.33 17.03
N SER A 452 -29.80 27.26 17.82
CA SER A 452 -30.18 27.32 19.24
C SER A 452 -29.76 26.06 20.02
N SER A 453 -29.76 26.14 21.35
CA SER A 453 -29.50 25.01 22.25
C SER A 453 -30.23 25.18 23.60
N SER A 454 -30.68 24.10 24.21
CA SER A 454 -31.18 24.08 25.60
C SER A 454 -30.09 23.73 26.60
N THR A 455 -30.11 24.34 27.80
CA THR A 455 -29.18 23.98 28.89
C THR A 455 -29.62 22.69 29.58
N ALA A 456 -28.66 21.82 29.87
CA ALA A 456 -28.82 20.47 30.41
C ALA A 456 -29.57 19.49 29.48
N ILE A 457 -29.63 19.77 28.17
CA ILE A 457 -30.38 18.97 27.19
C ILE A 457 -29.57 18.89 25.90
N THR A 458 -29.43 17.69 25.35
CA THR A 458 -28.82 17.50 24.02
C THR A 458 -29.77 17.87 22.89
N LEU A 459 -29.17 18.32 21.79
CA LEU A 459 -29.81 18.36 20.49
C LEU A 459 -29.64 16.97 19.84
N GLN A 460 -30.72 16.21 19.72
CA GLN A 460 -30.73 14.85 19.15
C GLN A 460 -31.46 14.81 17.81
N LEU A 461 -30.90 14.10 16.83
CA LEU A 461 -31.51 13.82 15.53
C LEU A 461 -32.71 12.87 15.70
N ASP A 462 -33.79 13.06 14.94
CA ASP A 462 -34.91 12.11 14.95
C ASP A 462 -34.47 10.74 14.38
N PRO A 463 -34.82 9.59 15.00
CA PRO A 463 -34.44 8.26 14.53
C PRO A 463 -34.86 7.88 13.10
N ASP A 464 -35.91 8.50 12.54
CA ASP A 464 -36.31 8.30 11.14
C ASP A 464 -35.39 9.06 10.15
N SER A 465 -34.60 10.02 10.63
CA SER A 465 -33.54 10.72 9.87
C SER A 465 -32.20 10.00 10.04
N THR A 466 -31.65 9.45 8.97
CA THR A 466 -30.61 8.40 9.09
C THR A 466 -29.31 8.63 8.31
N THR A 467 -29.23 9.69 7.50
CA THR A 467 -28.07 9.99 6.64
C THR A 467 -27.37 11.31 6.98
N ALA A 468 -26.12 11.45 6.53
CA ALA A 468 -25.36 12.72 6.53
C ALA A 468 -25.88 13.76 5.49
N VAL A 469 -27.15 13.64 5.10
CA VAL A 469 -27.90 14.69 4.37
C VAL A 469 -29.06 15.15 5.24
N ASP A 470 -29.80 14.20 5.85
CA ASP A 470 -30.93 14.51 6.73
C ASP A 470 -30.49 15.36 7.95
N ASN A 471 -29.30 15.09 8.49
CA ASN A 471 -28.75 15.82 9.64
C ASN A 471 -28.18 17.22 9.31
N ASN A 472 -28.23 17.66 8.05
CA ASN A 472 -27.93 19.05 7.68
C ASN A 472 -29.14 19.99 7.89
N ASP A 473 -30.34 19.43 8.07
CA ASP A 473 -31.56 20.19 8.34
C ASP A 473 -31.82 20.22 9.85
N GLU A 474 -31.62 21.39 10.49
CA GLU A 474 -31.84 21.61 11.92
C GLU A 474 -33.27 21.22 12.35
N THR A 475 -34.27 21.24 11.45
CA THR A 475 -35.63 20.83 11.80
C THR A 475 -35.77 19.34 12.10
N ASN A 476 -34.84 18.51 11.63
CA ASN A 476 -34.79 17.07 11.91
C ASN A 476 -34.22 16.74 13.30
N PHE A 477 -33.82 17.75 14.09
CA PHE A 477 -33.40 17.59 15.48
C PHE A 477 -34.45 18.08 16.48
N CYS A 478 -34.34 17.63 17.72
CA CYS A 478 -35.12 18.11 18.85
C CYS A 478 -34.35 18.02 20.18
N ASP A 479 -34.89 18.68 21.21
CA ASP A 479 -34.46 18.54 22.60
C ASP A 479 -34.69 17.11 23.11
N ALA A 480 -33.65 16.47 23.66
CA ALA A 480 -33.76 15.13 24.25
C ALA A 480 -34.62 15.08 25.52
N VAL A 481 -35.20 13.90 25.79
CA VAL A 481 -36.14 13.68 26.90
C VAL A 481 -35.72 12.58 27.89
N ALA A 482 -34.68 11.80 27.59
CA ALA A 482 -34.17 10.74 28.46
C ALA A 482 -33.05 11.27 29.36
N THR A 483 -33.03 10.92 30.65
CA THR A 483 -31.94 11.30 31.58
C THR A 483 -30.75 10.36 31.45
N TYR A 484 -29.51 10.89 31.43
CA TYR A 484 -28.29 10.09 31.53
C TYR A 484 -27.41 10.51 32.73
N GLY A 485 -26.49 9.62 33.12
CA GLY A 485 -25.51 9.91 34.18
C GLY A 485 -26.12 10.11 35.58
N PRO A 486 -25.39 10.79 36.49
CA PRO A 486 -25.88 11.20 37.81
C PRO A 486 -26.44 12.65 37.84
N ASN A 487 -26.31 13.37 36.73
CA ASN A 487 -26.72 14.77 36.56
C ASN A 487 -28.21 14.88 36.19
N PRO A 488 -28.81 16.09 36.21
CA PRO A 488 -30.11 16.35 35.59
C PRO A 488 -30.04 16.48 34.05
N ASP A 489 -28.97 16.02 33.41
CA ASP A 489 -28.75 16.17 31.97
C ASP A 489 -29.62 15.19 31.17
N LEU A 490 -30.18 15.67 30.06
CA LEU A 490 -30.98 14.88 29.12
C LEU A 490 -30.19 14.58 27.85
N GLY A 491 -30.27 13.33 27.38
CA GLY A 491 -29.58 12.78 26.22
C GLY A 491 -29.50 11.25 26.22
N THR A 492 -28.99 10.66 25.14
CA THR A 492 -28.96 9.21 24.85
C THR A 492 -27.56 8.64 24.53
N PRO A 493 -26.47 9.00 25.25
CA PRO A 493 -25.12 8.57 24.90
C PRO A 493 -24.97 7.03 24.87
N ARG A 494 -24.44 6.51 23.75
CA ARG A 494 -24.31 5.10 23.33
C ARG A 494 -25.64 4.35 23.15
N LEU A 495 -26.77 5.05 23.03
CA LEU A 495 -28.10 4.47 22.83
C LEU A 495 -28.78 5.11 21.62
N ALA A 496 -29.84 4.48 21.10
CA ALA A 496 -30.64 5.11 20.06
C ALA A 496 -31.39 6.34 20.62
N ASN A 497 -31.40 7.42 19.85
CA ASN A 497 -32.12 8.66 20.15
C ASN A 497 -33.61 8.39 20.43
N ALA A 498 -34.26 9.24 21.23
CA ALA A 498 -35.71 9.20 21.36
C ALA A 498 -36.38 9.77 20.09
N GLN A 499 -37.56 9.27 19.72
CA GLN A 499 -38.36 9.89 18.65
C GLN A 499 -38.65 11.36 18.98
N CYS A 500 -38.49 12.26 18.01
CA CYS A 500 -38.83 13.66 18.22
C CYS A 500 -40.36 13.86 18.31
N PRO A 501 -40.82 14.90 19.04
CA PRO A 501 -42.24 15.21 19.11
C PRO A 501 -42.77 15.62 17.72
N PRO A 502 -43.97 15.17 17.30
CA PRO A 502 -44.55 15.52 16.01
C PRO A 502 -44.64 17.04 15.77
N ARG A 503 -44.31 17.47 14.55
CA ARG A 503 -44.43 18.87 14.13
C ARG A 503 -45.90 19.27 13.98
N ALA A 504 -46.14 20.57 13.83
CA ALA A 504 -47.50 21.12 13.71
C ALA A 504 -48.19 20.69 12.41
N GLY A 505 -48.96 19.60 12.46
CA GLY A 505 -49.59 18.94 11.31
C GLY A 505 -49.36 17.43 11.28
N GLU A 506 -48.47 16.92 12.13
CA GLU A 506 -48.13 15.50 12.27
C GLU A 506 -48.72 14.89 13.56
N CYS A 507 -48.66 13.57 13.67
CA CYS A 507 -49.05 12.81 14.85
C CYS A 507 -48.26 11.51 14.94
N ILE A 508 -48.10 10.97 16.16
CA ILE A 508 -47.61 9.60 16.35
C ILE A 508 -48.76 8.64 15.98
N ASP A 509 -48.51 7.73 15.05
CA ASP A 509 -49.46 6.68 14.72
C ASP A 509 -49.52 5.63 15.84
N THR A 510 -50.71 5.36 16.38
CA THR A 510 -50.88 4.46 17.54
C THR A 510 -50.76 2.97 17.20
N ILE A 511 -50.56 2.62 15.93
CA ILE A 511 -50.36 1.23 15.46
C ILE A 511 -48.88 0.98 15.16
N THR A 512 -48.17 1.92 14.53
CA THR A 512 -46.73 1.76 14.19
C THR A 512 -45.78 2.37 15.21
N GLY A 513 -46.22 3.37 15.98
CA GLY A 513 -45.37 4.16 16.88
C GLY A 513 -44.56 5.27 16.20
N LEU A 514 -44.64 5.39 14.86
CA LEU A 514 -43.87 6.37 14.07
C LEU A 514 -44.63 7.70 13.93
N VAL A 515 -43.89 8.78 13.67
CA VAL A 515 -44.48 10.08 13.29
C VAL A 515 -44.96 10.01 11.84
N ARG A 516 -46.13 10.61 11.56
CA ARG A 516 -46.62 10.86 10.20
C ARG A 516 -47.55 12.07 10.15
N ASP A 517 -47.81 12.58 8.95
CA ASP A 517 -48.90 13.53 8.68
C ASP A 517 -50.21 13.11 9.38
N VAL A 518 -50.90 14.08 9.96
CA VAL A 518 -52.32 13.93 10.29
C VAL A 518 -53.06 13.78 8.97
N ILE A 519 -53.67 12.61 8.77
CA ILE A 519 -54.57 12.35 7.64
C ILE A 519 -55.98 12.79 8.10
N PRO A 520 -56.47 13.99 7.75
CA PRO A 520 -57.81 14.40 8.16
C PRO A 520 -58.85 13.51 7.47
N PRO A 521 -59.91 13.06 8.18
CA PRO A 521 -61.02 12.38 7.54
C PRO A 521 -61.66 13.31 6.50
N THR A 522 -61.92 12.76 5.31
CA THR A 522 -62.66 13.48 4.25
C THR A 522 -64.12 13.02 4.29
N SER A 523 -64.81 12.83 3.16
CA SER A 523 -66.15 12.24 3.11
C SER A 523 -66.14 10.71 3.36
N THR A 524 -65.28 10.25 4.26
CA THR A 524 -65.06 8.84 4.65
C THR A 524 -65.67 8.50 6.00
N LEU A 525 -65.96 9.49 6.85
CA LEU A 525 -66.79 9.34 8.04
C LEU A 525 -68.25 9.61 7.69
N VAL A 526 -69.14 8.81 8.28
CA VAL A 526 -70.60 8.93 8.16
C VAL A 526 -71.17 8.77 9.56
N ILE A 527 -71.88 9.78 10.05
CA ILE A 527 -72.65 9.64 11.30
C ILE A 527 -73.80 8.67 11.03
N THR A 528 -73.82 7.57 11.78
CA THR A 528 -74.76 6.45 11.67
C THR A 528 -75.90 6.56 12.68
N GLU A 529 -75.63 6.99 13.91
CA GLU A 529 -76.62 7.23 14.96
C GLU A 529 -76.28 8.51 15.77
N PHE A 530 -77.29 9.17 16.35
CA PHE A 530 -77.10 10.29 17.27
C PHE A 530 -78.28 10.49 18.23
N LEU A 531 -78.00 11.05 19.40
CA LEU A 531 -78.99 11.39 20.43
C LEU A 531 -78.90 12.87 20.80
N ALA A 532 -79.62 13.72 20.08
CA ALA A 532 -79.68 15.18 20.29
C ALA A 532 -80.90 15.65 21.11
N ASN A 533 -81.49 14.75 21.92
CA ASN A 533 -82.46 15.06 22.97
C ASN A 533 -82.59 13.85 23.93
N PRO A 534 -81.59 13.60 24.79
CA PRO A 534 -81.64 12.52 25.77
C PRO A 534 -82.73 12.82 26.81
N ALA A 535 -83.59 11.84 27.10
CA ALA A 535 -84.73 12.06 27.99
C ALA A 535 -84.29 12.62 29.37
N PRO A 536 -84.96 13.66 29.90
CA PRO A 536 -84.57 14.30 31.14
C PRO A 536 -84.61 13.28 32.30
N PRO A 537 -83.67 13.37 33.26
CA PRO A 537 -83.61 12.42 34.35
C PRO A 537 -84.89 12.51 35.21
N LEU A 538 -85.29 11.40 35.83
CA LEU A 538 -86.47 11.32 36.72
C LEU A 538 -86.25 12.01 38.08
N THR A 539 -85.36 13.01 38.15
CA THR A 539 -84.93 13.76 39.33
C THR A 539 -85.08 15.26 39.09
N VAL A 540 -85.45 16.00 40.14
CA VAL A 540 -86.21 17.26 40.02
C VAL A 540 -85.35 18.52 39.82
N ASP A 541 -84.24 18.42 39.07
CA ASP A 541 -83.49 19.56 38.55
C ASP A 541 -83.31 19.41 37.04
N GLY A 542 -84.11 20.16 36.28
CA GLY A 542 -84.21 20.07 34.83
C GLY A 542 -83.32 21.11 34.13
N THR A 543 -82.02 21.04 34.35
CA THR A 543 -81.03 21.89 33.66
C THR A 543 -79.80 21.08 33.27
N ASP A 544 -79.46 21.19 31.99
CA ASP A 544 -78.36 20.53 31.28
C ASP A 544 -78.54 19.02 31.01
N ASP A 545 -78.69 18.71 29.73
CA ASP A 545 -78.80 17.37 29.15
C ASP A 545 -77.64 17.05 28.18
N THR A 546 -76.70 17.98 27.97
CA THR A 546 -75.56 17.86 27.03
C THR A 546 -74.59 16.73 27.37
N ASP A 547 -74.37 16.44 28.65
CA ASP A 547 -73.56 15.30 29.15
C ASP A 547 -74.06 13.91 28.68
N LYS A 548 -75.22 13.85 28.02
CA LYS A 548 -75.82 12.62 27.45
C LYS A 548 -76.06 12.71 25.94
N GLU A 549 -75.70 13.81 25.29
CA GLU A 549 -75.73 13.90 23.83
C GLU A 549 -74.53 13.15 23.25
N TRP A 550 -74.76 12.35 22.21
CA TRP A 550 -73.71 11.57 21.54
C TRP A 550 -74.04 11.32 20.07
N PHE A 551 -73.04 10.90 19.31
CA PHE A 551 -73.17 10.37 17.96
C PHE A 551 -72.13 9.26 17.71
N GLU A 552 -72.42 8.39 16.74
CA GLU A 552 -71.52 7.34 16.21
C GLU A 552 -71.28 7.58 14.72
#